data_AF-M4UAS6-F1
#
_entry.id   AF-M4UAS6-F1
#
_cell.length_a   1.000
_cell.length_b   1.000
_cell.length_c   1.000
_cell.angle_alpha   90.00
_cell.angle_beta   90.00
_cell.angle_gamma   90.00
#
_symmetry.space_group_name_H-M   'P 1'
#
loop_
_entity.id
_entity.type
_entity.pdbx_description
1 polymer ?
#
loop_
_entity_poly.entity_id
_entity_poly.type
_entity_poly.pdbx_seq_one_letter_code
_entity_poly.pdbx_strand_id
1 'polypeptide(L)'
;MNINICKWKYNAQSPVLFMIDDLANVWVDLTGTGQVDLGEDWGYAKNGKNASIRFLENKILKSFPWVKVNFYVPVGKRIGMLKKSSIFMYSNPINENKETKNFFNALHAHPNYELSYHGLTHGEVFEKAENQKQEWDCYGSLDEAMATIEKGKQIFKDACGEYPKGGKYCGYKAGEFGDQSINDSNFLWWHRYWNKGVENQEKGLDIGNELNPLKNFDLINFGSQKVIDIPSTLNGALFNNTSANKIKLIVKKALSFYFFKKKKREIDFLLDNKLVISIQEHISPARNDGKTQTPNIFDDRKSLIKIFNYLKNKNVWYCTGTELAEYYILRESLNIKIIDKFSFEFELEKTSHDISGVEISLIVPSAIKSITTPSNKEIITHKNVVTLLPTKGIYYFDFYGNEKRD
;
A
#
# COMPACT_ATOMS: atom_id res chain seq x y z
N MET A 1 21.82 -9.58 28.74
CA MET A 1 20.48 -9.99 28.27
C MET A 1 20.35 -9.58 26.80
N ASN A 2 19.79 -10.40 25.91
CA ASN A 2 19.72 -10.09 24.49
C ASN A 2 18.27 -9.77 24.07
N ILE A 3 17.97 -8.50 23.82
CA ILE A 3 16.67 -8.01 23.38
C ILE A 3 16.87 -7.32 22.05
N ASN A 4 16.06 -7.69 21.05
CA ASN A 4 16.22 -7.15 19.71
C ASN A 4 14.90 -6.60 19.21
N ILE A 5 14.94 -5.46 18.55
CA ILE A 5 13.79 -4.92 17.85
C ILE A 5 13.51 -5.79 16.62
N CYS A 6 12.26 -6.21 16.44
CA CYS A 6 11.84 -7.00 15.29
C CYS A 6 11.89 -6.14 14.02
N LYS A 7 12.38 -6.70 12.91
CA LYS A 7 12.33 -6.03 11.60
C LYS A 7 10.91 -5.59 11.24
N TRP A 8 9.93 -6.45 11.48
CA TRP A 8 8.51 -6.21 11.24
C TRP A 8 7.69 -6.46 12.50
N LYS A 9 6.53 -5.79 12.59
CA LYS A 9 5.60 -5.94 13.72
C LYS A 9 5.26 -7.43 13.94
N TYR A 10 5.12 -7.83 15.20
CA TYR A 10 4.85 -9.20 15.64
C TYR A 10 5.90 -10.24 15.24
N ASN A 11 7.14 -9.80 14.93
CA ASN A 11 8.17 -10.65 14.33
C ASN A 11 7.66 -11.35 13.06
N ALA A 12 6.82 -10.66 12.28
CA ALA A 12 6.31 -11.17 11.02
C ALA A 12 7.47 -11.49 10.06
N GLN A 13 7.25 -12.48 9.19
CA GLN A 13 8.12 -12.74 8.06
C GLN A 13 8.10 -11.53 7.13
N SER A 14 6.93 -11.07 6.72
CA SER A 14 6.79 -9.93 5.81
C SER A 14 5.60 -9.04 6.18
N PRO A 15 5.71 -7.73 5.95
CA PRO A 15 4.55 -6.86 5.87
C PRO A 15 3.81 -7.11 4.55
N VAL A 16 2.48 -7.01 4.56
CA VAL A 16 1.61 -7.23 3.41
C VAL A 16 0.71 -6.01 3.22
N LEU A 17 0.83 -5.36 2.05
CA LEU A 17 0.02 -4.24 1.60
C LEU A 17 -0.82 -4.69 0.40
N PHE A 18 -2.11 -4.37 0.42
CA PHE A 18 -2.97 -4.52 -0.74
C PHE A 18 -3.24 -3.15 -1.37
N MET A 19 -2.67 -2.93 -2.55
CA MET A 19 -2.61 -1.64 -3.24
C MET A 19 -3.65 -1.61 -4.36
N ILE A 20 -4.56 -0.65 -4.32
CA ILE A 20 -5.60 -0.49 -5.34
C ILE A 20 -5.53 0.93 -5.88
N ASP A 21 -5.10 1.05 -7.13
CA ASP A 21 -5.01 2.33 -7.81
C ASP A 21 -6.38 2.83 -8.26
N ASP A 22 -6.43 4.13 -8.45
CA ASP A 22 -7.48 4.83 -9.18
C ASP A 22 -8.88 4.81 -8.55
N LEU A 23 -8.98 4.76 -7.21
CA LEU A 23 -10.24 5.05 -6.53
C LEU A 23 -10.55 6.55 -6.66
N ALA A 24 -11.50 6.93 -7.52
CA ALA A 24 -11.83 8.32 -7.85
C ALA A 24 -13.35 8.52 -8.03
N ASN A 25 -13.82 9.78 -8.02
CA ASN A 25 -15.22 10.11 -8.34
C ASN A 25 -15.45 10.06 -9.87
N VAL A 26 -15.34 8.85 -10.42
CA VAL A 26 -15.32 8.55 -11.86
C VAL A 26 -16.23 7.36 -12.17
N TRP A 27 -16.89 7.42 -13.32
CA TRP A 27 -17.64 6.32 -13.92
C TRP A 27 -17.49 6.36 -15.44
N VAL A 28 -17.32 5.20 -16.07
CA VAL A 28 -17.20 5.05 -17.52
C VAL A 28 -18.35 4.17 -18.02
N ASP A 29 -19.27 4.73 -18.79
CA ASP A 29 -20.43 4.02 -19.35
C ASP A 29 -20.02 3.26 -20.62
N LEU A 30 -19.42 2.07 -20.43
CA LEU A 30 -18.98 1.20 -21.51
C LEU A 30 -20.17 0.61 -22.28
N THR A 31 -21.29 0.38 -21.59
CA THR A 31 -22.49 -0.24 -22.19
C THR A 31 -23.40 0.77 -22.87
N GLY A 32 -23.24 2.07 -22.62
CA GLY A 32 -24.06 3.14 -23.18
C GLY A 32 -25.49 3.14 -22.61
N THR A 33 -25.68 2.56 -21.43
CA THR A 33 -27.01 2.38 -20.82
C THR A 33 -27.43 3.58 -19.98
N GLY A 34 -26.50 4.50 -19.68
CA GLY A 34 -26.72 5.60 -18.76
C GLY A 34 -26.85 5.14 -17.29
N GLN A 35 -26.47 3.90 -16.98
CA GLN A 35 -26.47 3.35 -15.63
C GLN A 35 -25.11 2.73 -15.32
N VAL A 36 -24.71 2.74 -14.04
CA VAL A 36 -23.46 2.14 -13.61
C VAL A 36 -23.55 0.62 -13.67
N ASP A 37 -22.88 0.00 -14.65
CA ASP A 37 -22.74 -1.45 -14.72
C ASP A 37 -21.55 -1.97 -13.91
N LEU A 38 -21.55 -3.28 -13.65
CA LEU A 38 -20.51 -3.92 -12.84
C LEU A 38 -19.14 -3.80 -13.52
N GLY A 39 -18.18 -3.19 -12.84
CA GLY A 39 -16.84 -2.96 -13.37
C GLY A 39 -16.67 -1.63 -14.11
N GLU A 40 -17.70 -0.78 -14.14
CA GLU A 40 -17.63 0.56 -14.73
C GLU A 40 -17.32 1.67 -13.70
N ASP A 41 -17.56 1.38 -12.43
CA ASP A 41 -17.41 2.32 -11.33
C ASP A 41 -15.95 2.42 -10.89
N TRP A 42 -15.42 3.63 -10.80
CA TRP A 42 -14.11 3.90 -10.21
C TRP A 42 -14.23 4.51 -8.80
N GLY A 43 -15.46 4.68 -8.29
CA GLY A 43 -15.79 5.26 -6.99
C GLY A 43 -16.97 6.24 -7.04
N TYR A 44 -17.44 6.63 -8.23
CA TYR A 44 -18.63 7.46 -8.44
C TYR A 44 -19.88 6.90 -7.76
N ALA A 45 -20.12 5.59 -7.89
CA ALA A 45 -21.32 4.94 -7.37
C ALA A 45 -21.32 4.79 -5.85
N LYS A 46 -20.21 5.11 -5.16
CA LYS A 46 -20.07 5.11 -3.70
C LYS A 46 -20.47 3.74 -3.10
N ASN A 47 -21.61 3.67 -2.43
CA ASN A 47 -22.18 2.46 -1.82
C ASN A 47 -23.33 1.84 -2.65
N GLY A 48 -23.50 2.29 -3.90
CA GLY A 48 -24.51 1.82 -4.84
C GLY A 48 -24.36 0.33 -5.19
N LYS A 49 -25.42 -0.27 -5.72
CA LYS A 49 -25.52 -1.73 -5.96
C LYS A 49 -24.36 -2.32 -6.77
N ASN A 50 -23.90 -1.60 -7.80
CA ASN A 50 -22.83 -2.02 -8.71
C ASN A 50 -21.48 -1.33 -8.41
N ALA A 51 -21.35 -0.67 -7.26
CA ALA A 51 -20.11 0.01 -6.90
C ALA A 51 -18.93 -0.94 -6.74
N SER A 52 -17.75 -0.51 -7.20
CA SER A 52 -16.54 -1.34 -7.17
C SER A 52 -16.05 -1.60 -5.74
N ILE A 53 -16.22 -0.64 -4.83
CA ILE A 53 -15.97 -0.86 -3.39
C ILE A 53 -16.85 -1.98 -2.84
N ARG A 54 -18.16 -2.00 -3.16
CA ARG A 54 -19.03 -3.10 -2.72
C ARG A 54 -18.64 -4.43 -3.33
N PHE A 55 -18.17 -4.45 -4.57
CA PHE A 55 -17.64 -5.69 -5.16
C PHE A 55 -16.41 -6.17 -4.40
N LEU A 56 -15.43 -5.30 -4.18
CA LEU A 56 -14.20 -5.58 -3.43
C LEU A 56 -14.52 -6.18 -2.06
N GLU A 57 -15.36 -5.49 -1.29
CA GLU A 57 -15.75 -5.90 0.05
C GLU A 57 -16.46 -7.26 0.06
N ASN A 58 -17.51 -7.41 -0.76
CA ASN A 58 -18.36 -8.59 -0.69
C ASN A 58 -17.77 -9.82 -1.36
N LYS A 59 -16.93 -9.63 -2.39
CA LYS A 59 -16.43 -10.73 -3.23
C LYS A 59 -14.98 -11.11 -2.91
N ILE A 60 -14.22 -10.24 -2.23
CA ILE A 60 -12.83 -10.49 -1.86
C ILE A 60 -12.67 -10.37 -0.34
N LEU A 61 -12.81 -9.15 0.21
CA LEU A 61 -12.37 -8.86 1.58
C LEU A 61 -13.23 -9.51 2.68
N LYS A 62 -14.51 -9.82 2.41
CA LYS A 62 -15.38 -10.51 3.37
C LYS A 62 -14.79 -11.83 3.87
N SER A 63 -13.99 -12.52 3.04
CA SER A 63 -13.32 -13.77 3.42
C SER A 63 -11.97 -13.55 4.10
N PHE A 64 -11.47 -12.32 4.13
CA PHE A 64 -10.16 -11.93 4.64
C PHE A 64 -10.25 -10.61 5.43
N PRO A 65 -11.02 -10.56 6.54
CA PRO A 65 -11.31 -9.31 7.27
C PRO A 65 -10.07 -8.64 7.91
N TRP A 66 -8.94 -9.34 7.97
CA TRP A 66 -7.66 -8.82 8.44
C TRP A 66 -6.82 -8.15 7.35
N VAL A 67 -7.20 -8.26 6.07
CA VAL A 67 -6.51 -7.60 4.97
C VAL A 67 -6.81 -6.12 5.02
N LYS A 68 -5.75 -5.31 5.01
CA LYS A 68 -5.84 -3.86 4.87
C LYS A 68 -5.58 -3.43 3.43
N VAL A 69 -6.17 -2.31 3.02
CA VAL A 69 -6.13 -1.80 1.66
C VAL A 69 -5.63 -0.36 1.64
N ASN A 70 -4.66 -0.08 0.78
CA ASN A 70 -4.28 1.28 0.39
C ASN A 70 -4.93 1.60 -0.95
N PHE A 71 -5.82 2.58 -0.95
CA PHE A 71 -6.42 3.15 -2.15
C PHE A 71 -5.62 4.36 -2.61
N TYR A 72 -5.14 4.36 -3.86
CA TYR A 72 -4.48 5.52 -4.44
C TYR A 72 -5.52 6.36 -5.19
N VAL A 73 -5.64 7.62 -4.79
CA VAL A 73 -6.76 8.49 -5.15
C VAL A 73 -6.27 9.66 -6.00
N PRO A 74 -6.61 9.70 -7.30
CA PRO A 74 -6.58 10.92 -8.09
C PRO A 74 -7.65 11.87 -7.55
N VAL A 75 -7.23 12.98 -6.95
CA VAL A 75 -8.14 13.78 -6.10
C VAL A 75 -9.00 14.78 -6.89
N GLY A 76 -8.49 15.25 -8.02
CA GLY A 76 -9.18 16.20 -8.89
C GLY A 76 -10.02 15.52 -9.97
N LYS A 77 -10.28 16.26 -11.06
CA LYS A 77 -10.96 15.72 -12.23
C LYS A 77 -9.99 14.82 -13.01
N ARG A 78 -10.08 13.51 -12.77
CA ARG A 78 -9.28 12.51 -13.48
C ARG A 78 -9.55 12.59 -14.99
N ILE A 79 -8.49 12.64 -15.78
CA ILE A 79 -8.60 12.57 -17.23
C ILE A 79 -9.00 11.15 -17.69
N GLY A 80 -9.55 11.06 -18.90
CA GLY A 80 -9.74 9.79 -19.59
C GLY A 80 -8.44 9.26 -20.21
N MET A 81 -8.56 8.45 -21.26
CA MET A 81 -7.44 7.91 -22.05
C MET A 81 -7.30 8.60 -23.41
N LEU A 82 -8.35 9.30 -23.85
CA LEU A 82 -8.44 9.98 -25.14
C LEU A 82 -9.02 11.38 -24.96
N LYS A 83 -8.55 12.32 -25.79
CA LYS A 83 -9.10 13.70 -25.83
C LYS A 83 -10.55 13.73 -26.26
N LYS A 84 -10.93 12.87 -27.22
CA LYS A 84 -12.31 12.65 -27.67
C LYS A 84 -12.60 11.16 -27.62
N SER A 85 -13.59 10.78 -26.83
CA SER A 85 -14.10 9.41 -26.79
C SER A 85 -15.59 9.40 -27.12
N SER A 86 -16.03 8.34 -27.81
CA SER A 86 -17.46 8.02 -27.96
C SER A 86 -18.06 7.37 -26.71
N ILE A 87 -17.23 6.94 -25.76
CA ILE A 87 -17.63 6.34 -24.49
C ILE A 87 -17.76 7.47 -23.46
N PHE A 88 -18.94 7.57 -22.87
CA PHE A 88 -19.20 8.58 -21.85
C PHE A 88 -18.38 8.29 -20.58
N MET A 89 -17.80 9.35 -20.01
CA MET A 89 -17.08 9.29 -18.75
C MET A 89 -17.52 10.46 -17.89
N TYR A 90 -18.07 10.14 -16.72
CA TYR A 90 -18.21 11.10 -15.64
C TYR A 90 -16.88 11.21 -14.87
N SER A 91 -16.46 12.43 -14.55
CA SER A 91 -15.26 12.69 -13.76
C SER A 91 -15.36 14.04 -13.07
N ASN A 92 -15.29 14.04 -11.75
CA ASN A 92 -15.20 15.23 -10.91
C ASN A 92 -14.25 14.99 -9.73
N PRO A 93 -13.79 16.05 -9.05
CA PRO A 93 -12.99 15.91 -7.84
C PRO A 93 -13.68 15.09 -6.74
N ILE A 94 -12.88 14.47 -5.86
CA ILE A 94 -13.40 13.69 -4.73
C ILE A 94 -14.08 14.57 -3.67
N ASN A 95 -13.87 15.89 -3.72
CA ASN A 95 -14.48 16.86 -2.82
C ASN A 95 -15.66 17.62 -3.46
N GLU A 96 -16.20 17.13 -4.59
CA GLU A 96 -17.24 17.81 -5.39
C GLU A 96 -18.46 18.27 -4.56
N ASN A 97 -19.00 17.39 -3.71
CA ASN A 97 -20.19 17.67 -2.92
C ASN A 97 -20.15 16.91 -1.59
N LYS A 98 -21.09 17.23 -0.69
CA LYS A 98 -21.15 16.66 0.67
C LYS A 98 -21.26 15.13 0.67
N GLU A 99 -22.01 14.55 -0.26
CA GLU A 99 -22.18 13.09 -0.34
C GLU A 99 -20.86 12.42 -0.75
N THR A 100 -20.17 12.95 -1.76
CA THR A 100 -18.86 12.45 -2.19
C THR A 100 -17.83 12.60 -1.08
N LYS A 101 -17.74 13.76 -0.42
CA LYS A 101 -16.84 13.97 0.74
C LYS A 101 -17.10 12.96 1.85
N ASN A 102 -18.35 12.78 2.25
CA ASN A 102 -18.72 11.81 3.29
C ASN A 102 -18.31 10.39 2.93
N PHE A 103 -18.40 10.00 1.65
CA PHE A 103 -17.97 8.68 1.20
C PHE A 103 -16.45 8.48 1.35
N PHE A 104 -15.64 9.39 0.82
CA PHE A 104 -14.18 9.28 0.92
C PHE A 104 -13.69 9.42 2.37
N ASN A 105 -14.27 10.33 3.17
CA ASN A 105 -13.96 10.43 4.60
C ASN A 105 -14.31 9.15 5.36
N ALA A 106 -15.49 8.56 5.13
CA ALA A 106 -15.89 7.33 5.80
C ALA A 106 -15.00 6.14 5.41
N LEU A 107 -14.58 6.05 4.15
CA LEU A 107 -13.59 5.05 3.73
C LEU A 107 -12.25 5.27 4.42
N HIS A 108 -11.77 6.51 4.47
CA HIS A 108 -10.48 6.83 5.10
C HIS A 108 -10.47 6.59 6.61
N ALA A 109 -11.59 6.80 7.28
CA ALA A 109 -11.75 6.54 8.71
C ALA A 109 -11.87 5.04 9.05
N HIS A 110 -12.03 4.17 8.06
CA HIS A 110 -12.16 2.74 8.30
C HIS A 110 -10.80 2.12 8.67
N PRO A 111 -10.68 1.34 9.77
CA PRO A 111 -9.38 0.90 10.32
C PRO A 111 -8.57 -0.04 9.41
N ASN A 112 -9.23 -0.62 8.39
CA ASN A 112 -8.58 -1.47 7.39
C ASN A 112 -8.24 -0.74 6.10
N TYR A 113 -8.64 0.53 5.93
CA TYR A 113 -8.43 1.26 4.69
C TYR A 113 -7.58 2.49 4.94
N GLU A 114 -6.72 2.80 3.98
CA GLU A 114 -6.02 4.06 3.89
C GLU A 114 -6.25 4.62 2.48
N LEU A 115 -6.49 5.92 2.40
CA LEU A 115 -6.50 6.65 1.13
C LEU A 115 -5.17 7.38 1.03
N SER A 116 -4.55 7.33 -0.13
CA SER A 116 -3.21 7.86 -0.39
C SER A 116 -3.21 8.67 -1.69
N TYR A 117 -2.30 9.63 -1.79
CA TYR A 117 -2.29 10.57 -2.91
C TYR A 117 -1.85 9.90 -4.22
N HIS A 118 -2.56 10.18 -5.31
CA HIS A 118 -2.25 9.65 -6.65
C HIS A 118 -2.38 10.71 -7.73
N GLY A 119 -1.87 11.90 -7.43
CA GLY A 119 -1.97 13.05 -8.33
C GLY A 119 -3.31 13.77 -8.29
N LEU A 120 -3.38 14.85 -9.05
CA LEU A 120 -4.54 15.71 -9.21
C LEU A 120 -5.45 15.23 -10.35
N THR A 121 -4.91 14.99 -11.54
CA THR A 121 -5.68 14.69 -12.75
C THR A 121 -5.26 13.40 -13.44
N HIS A 122 -4.15 12.78 -13.03
CA HIS A 122 -3.53 11.62 -13.68
C HIS A 122 -2.87 11.95 -15.05
N GLY A 123 -2.60 13.23 -15.33
CA GLY A 123 -1.76 13.71 -16.44
C GLY A 123 -2.48 14.41 -17.60
N GLU A 124 -2.07 14.10 -18.83
CA GLU A 124 -2.60 14.71 -20.05
C GLU A 124 -2.92 13.67 -21.15
N VAL A 125 -4.06 13.86 -21.82
CA VAL A 125 -4.55 13.01 -22.91
C VAL A 125 -4.40 13.65 -24.28
N PHE A 126 -4.20 12.81 -25.29
CA PHE A 126 -4.07 13.21 -26.69
C PHE A 126 -5.08 12.45 -27.58
N GLU A 127 -5.01 12.65 -28.89
CA GLU A 127 -5.88 11.96 -29.86
C GLU A 127 -5.65 10.45 -29.87
N LYS A 128 -4.42 10.00 -29.57
CA LYS A 128 -4.08 8.58 -29.42
C LYS A 128 -3.68 8.29 -27.98
N ALA A 129 -4.22 7.20 -27.42
CA ALA A 129 -3.93 6.77 -26.05
C ALA A 129 -2.43 6.48 -25.81
N GLU A 130 -1.69 6.04 -26.84
CA GLU A 130 -0.25 5.77 -26.75
C GLU A 130 0.60 7.03 -26.48
N ASN A 131 0.05 8.22 -26.74
CA ASN A 131 0.72 9.50 -26.52
C ASN A 131 0.41 10.10 -25.14
N GLN A 132 -0.42 9.44 -24.33
CA GLN A 132 -0.77 9.92 -22.99
C GLN A 132 0.49 10.15 -22.15
N LYS A 133 0.53 11.28 -21.45
CA LYS A 133 1.56 11.58 -20.47
C LYS A 133 1.02 11.40 -19.07
N GLN A 134 1.82 10.80 -18.20
CA GLN A 134 1.49 10.73 -16.77
C GLN A 134 1.69 12.09 -16.13
N GLU A 135 1.06 12.31 -14.98
CA GLU A 135 0.99 13.64 -14.36
C GLU A 135 2.35 14.29 -14.13
N TRP A 136 3.30 13.53 -13.59
CA TRP A 136 4.62 14.06 -13.31
C TRP A 136 5.49 14.26 -14.55
N ASP A 137 5.15 13.63 -15.69
CA ASP A 137 5.79 13.90 -16.99
C ASP A 137 5.31 15.22 -17.62
N CYS A 138 4.27 15.85 -17.07
CA CYS A 138 3.67 17.08 -17.59
C CYS A 138 4.27 18.36 -16.98
N TYR A 139 4.96 18.28 -15.84
CA TYR A 139 5.45 19.46 -15.15
C TYR A 139 6.64 20.10 -15.87
N GLY A 140 6.57 21.41 -16.10
CA GLY A 140 7.64 22.20 -16.68
C GLY A 140 8.65 22.74 -15.66
N SER A 141 8.34 22.69 -14.36
CA SER A 141 9.24 23.08 -13.28
C SER A 141 8.92 22.39 -11.95
N LEU A 142 9.88 22.42 -11.02
CA LEU A 142 9.68 21.96 -9.64
C LEU A 142 8.59 22.77 -8.93
N ASP A 143 8.55 24.09 -9.12
CA ASP A 143 7.53 24.95 -8.51
C ASP A 143 6.11 24.61 -8.99
N GLU A 144 5.96 24.30 -10.28
CA GLU A 144 4.68 23.84 -10.83
C GLU A 144 4.25 22.50 -10.21
N ALA A 145 5.19 21.55 -10.10
CA ALA A 145 4.94 20.26 -9.49
C ALA A 145 4.48 20.42 -8.03
N MET A 146 5.21 21.20 -7.23
CA MET A 146 4.87 21.46 -5.82
C MET A 146 3.54 22.19 -5.66
N ALA A 147 3.27 23.22 -6.48
CA ALA A 147 1.99 23.93 -6.44
C ALA A 147 0.80 23.03 -6.79
N THR A 148 0.98 22.13 -7.76
CA THR A 148 -0.03 21.15 -8.16
C THR A 148 -0.29 20.13 -7.05
N ILE A 149 0.78 19.60 -6.45
CA ILE A 149 0.69 18.69 -5.30
C ILE A 149 -0.02 19.35 -4.13
N GLU A 150 0.33 20.59 -3.78
CA GLU A 150 -0.31 21.29 -2.66
C GLU A 150 -1.81 21.51 -2.92
N LYS A 151 -2.19 21.89 -4.14
CA LYS A 151 -3.61 21.94 -4.53
C LYS A 151 -4.30 20.59 -4.35
N GLY A 152 -3.65 19.50 -4.77
CA GLY A 152 -4.15 18.15 -4.58
C GLY A 152 -4.32 17.77 -3.10
N LYS A 153 -3.32 18.06 -2.27
CA LYS A 153 -3.35 17.86 -0.82
C LYS A 153 -4.51 18.59 -0.14
N GLN A 154 -4.82 19.82 -0.59
CA GLN A 154 -5.96 20.58 -0.07
C GLN A 154 -7.31 19.94 -0.45
N ILE A 155 -7.46 19.46 -1.69
CA ILE A 155 -8.65 18.70 -2.11
C ILE A 155 -8.79 17.42 -1.28
N PHE A 156 -7.69 16.69 -1.08
CA PHE A 156 -7.67 15.49 -0.25
C PHE A 156 -8.13 15.80 1.17
N LYS A 157 -7.57 16.84 1.79
CA LYS A 157 -7.96 17.26 3.14
C LYS A 157 -9.42 17.68 3.25
N ASP A 158 -9.94 18.40 2.27
CA ASP A 158 -11.35 18.79 2.25
C ASP A 158 -12.30 17.57 2.10
N ALA A 159 -11.87 16.50 1.42
CA ALA A 159 -12.64 15.27 1.29
C ALA A 159 -12.48 14.32 2.47
N CYS A 160 -11.26 14.16 3.00
CA CYS A 160 -10.90 13.12 3.96
C CYS A 160 -10.74 13.63 5.39
N GLY A 161 -10.63 14.94 5.61
CA GLY A 161 -10.44 15.57 6.92
C GLY A 161 -8.98 15.78 7.35
N GLU A 162 -8.04 15.11 6.70
CA GLU A 162 -6.60 15.19 6.98
C GLU A 162 -5.76 15.20 5.71
N TYR A 163 -4.48 15.57 5.81
CA TYR A 163 -3.56 15.51 4.66
C TYR A 163 -3.12 14.07 4.36
N PRO A 164 -2.91 13.71 3.08
CA PRO A 164 -2.39 12.39 2.75
C PRO A 164 -0.97 12.23 3.27
N LYS A 165 -0.68 11.12 3.95
CA LYS A 165 0.65 10.82 4.48
C LYS A 165 1.61 10.22 3.45
N GLY A 166 1.08 9.59 2.42
CA GLY A 166 1.90 9.05 1.33
C GLY A 166 1.11 8.89 0.04
N GLY A 167 1.71 8.22 -0.92
CA GLY A 167 1.14 8.10 -2.25
C GLY A 167 1.98 7.32 -3.25
N LYS A 168 1.68 7.54 -4.52
CA LYS A 168 2.25 6.81 -5.64
C LYS A 168 2.21 7.64 -6.91
N TYR A 169 3.25 7.53 -7.75
CA TYR A 169 3.24 8.16 -9.07
C TYR A 169 2.22 7.52 -10.01
N CYS A 170 1.47 8.35 -10.73
CA CYS A 170 0.60 7.92 -11.83
C CYS A 170 1.41 7.14 -12.85
N GLY A 171 1.00 5.89 -13.14
CA GLY A 171 1.70 5.01 -14.07
C GLY A 171 3.16 4.74 -13.72
N TYR A 172 3.58 4.88 -12.45
CA TYR A 172 4.98 4.79 -12.04
C TYR A 172 5.91 5.68 -12.88
N LYS A 173 5.51 6.94 -13.09
CA LYS A 173 6.32 7.93 -13.80
C LYS A 173 6.63 9.11 -12.90
N ALA A 174 7.89 9.26 -12.53
CA ALA A 174 8.37 10.36 -11.71
C ALA A 174 8.65 11.62 -12.54
N GLY A 175 8.88 11.50 -13.85
CA GLY A 175 9.33 12.62 -14.68
C GLY A 175 10.64 13.24 -14.17
N GLU A 176 10.93 14.47 -14.59
CA GLU A 176 12.14 15.19 -14.18
C GLU A 176 12.08 15.68 -12.73
N PHE A 177 10.91 16.18 -12.30
CA PHE A 177 10.74 16.87 -11.02
C PHE A 177 10.11 16.00 -9.93
N GLY A 178 9.76 14.74 -10.20
CA GLY A 178 8.99 13.89 -9.28
C GLY A 178 9.63 13.74 -7.92
N ASP A 179 10.80 13.11 -7.84
CA ASP A 179 11.37 12.76 -6.54
C ASP A 179 11.65 13.99 -5.67
N GLN A 180 12.12 15.09 -6.27
CA GLN A 180 12.32 16.34 -5.55
C GLN A 180 10.99 16.96 -5.11
N SER A 181 9.97 16.96 -5.96
CA SER A 181 8.63 17.49 -5.60
C SER A 181 7.99 16.70 -4.46
N ILE A 182 8.15 15.37 -4.41
CA ILE A 182 7.66 14.53 -3.32
C ILE A 182 8.44 14.79 -2.04
N ASN A 183 9.78 14.85 -2.14
CA ASN A 183 10.65 15.17 -1.01
C ASN A 183 10.26 16.50 -0.35
N ASP A 184 10.02 17.54 -1.14
CA ASP A 184 9.75 18.88 -0.62
C ASP A 184 8.29 19.11 -0.21
N SER A 185 7.41 18.13 -0.49
CA SER A 185 5.97 18.20 -0.17
C SER A 185 5.57 17.55 1.15
N ASN A 186 6.54 17.16 2.00
CA ASN A 186 6.35 16.55 3.33
C ASN A 186 5.51 15.26 3.32
N PHE A 187 5.71 14.38 2.33
CA PHE A 187 5.17 13.02 2.38
C PHE A 187 6.05 12.13 3.27
N LEU A 188 5.41 11.23 4.01
CA LEU A 188 6.08 10.23 4.87
C LEU A 188 6.66 9.09 4.03
N TRP A 189 5.90 8.63 3.04
CA TRP A 189 6.23 7.47 2.22
C TRP A 189 5.69 7.61 0.80
N TRP A 190 6.29 6.88 -0.14
CA TRP A 190 5.91 6.90 -1.55
C TRP A 190 6.18 5.55 -2.23
N HIS A 191 5.39 5.19 -3.24
CA HIS A 191 5.73 4.13 -4.19
C HIS A 191 6.31 4.74 -5.45
N ARG A 192 7.63 4.68 -5.59
CA ARG A 192 8.32 5.28 -6.75
C ARG A 192 8.33 4.37 -7.96
N TYR A 193 8.50 3.06 -7.72
CA TYR A 193 8.83 2.12 -8.77
C TYR A 193 7.88 0.94 -8.86
N TRP A 194 7.72 0.43 -10.09
CA TRP A 194 7.31 -0.95 -10.32
C TRP A 194 8.53 -1.87 -10.19
N ASN A 195 8.96 -2.12 -8.95
CA ASN A 195 10.22 -2.84 -8.65
C ASN A 195 10.27 -4.23 -9.31
N LYS A 196 9.12 -4.91 -9.43
CA LYS A 196 9.03 -6.20 -10.13
C LYS A 196 9.39 -6.11 -11.62
N GLY A 197 9.21 -4.94 -12.24
CA GLY A 197 9.56 -4.68 -13.62
C GLY A 197 11.05 -4.84 -13.94
N VAL A 198 11.93 -4.74 -12.94
CA VAL A 198 13.38 -4.97 -13.09
C VAL A 198 13.68 -6.37 -13.61
N GLU A 199 13.00 -7.39 -13.08
CA GLU A 199 13.23 -8.79 -13.47
C GLU A 199 12.87 -9.06 -14.93
N ASN A 200 11.89 -8.32 -15.46
CA ASN A 200 11.35 -8.49 -16.80
C ASN A 200 11.84 -7.42 -17.78
N GLN A 201 12.67 -6.47 -17.34
CA GLN A 201 13.08 -5.27 -18.10
C GLN A 201 11.88 -4.56 -18.74
N GLU A 202 10.82 -4.35 -17.95
CA GLU A 202 9.60 -3.72 -18.43
C GLU A 202 9.87 -2.30 -18.94
N LYS A 203 9.30 -1.98 -20.10
CA LYS A 203 9.46 -0.67 -20.75
C LYS A 203 8.26 0.22 -20.47
N GLY A 204 8.51 1.53 -20.41
CA GLY A 204 7.44 2.52 -20.30
C GLY A 204 6.95 2.79 -18.88
N LEU A 205 7.61 2.22 -17.86
CA LEU A 205 7.40 2.50 -16.43
C LEU A 205 8.76 2.82 -15.80
N ASP A 206 8.78 3.53 -14.69
CA ASP A 206 9.98 3.65 -13.86
C ASP A 206 10.03 2.42 -12.96
N ILE A 207 10.97 1.53 -13.25
CA ILE A 207 11.11 0.22 -12.59
C ILE A 207 12.18 0.23 -11.50
N GLY A 208 12.92 1.32 -11.35
CA GLY A 208 14.10 1.40 -10.49
C GLY A 208 15.34 0.78 -11.14
N ASN A 209 16.51 1.02 -10.55
CA ASN A 209 17.81 0.56 -11.07
C ASN A 209 18.49 -0.49 -10.17
N GLU A 210 17.87 -0.86 -9.04
CA GLU A 210 18.44 -1.82 -8.09
C GLU A 210 18.23 -3.25 -8.58
N LEU A 211 19.33 -3.90 -8.97
CA LEU A 211 19.32 -5.26 -9.52
C LEU A 211 19.35 -6.34 -8.43
N ASN A 212 19.76 -6.01 -7.20
CA ASN A 212 19.72 -6.94 -6.09
C ASN A 212 18.29 -7.04 -5.54
N PRO A 213 17.59 -8.18 -5.68
CA PRO A 213 16.20 -8.31 -5.24
C PRO A 213 16.03 -8.15 -3.72
N LEU A 214 17.08 -8.42 -2.92
CA LEU A 214 17.03 -8.20 -1.47
C LEU A 214 16.98 -6.72 -1.09
N LYS A 215 17.51 -5.83 -1.93
CA LYS A 215 17.44 -4.39 -1.75
C LYS A 215 16.23 -3.81 -2.47
N ASN A 216 15.97 -4.28 -3.70
CA ASN A 216 14.87 -3.80 -4.54
C ASN A 216 13.48 -4.03 -3.92
N PHE A 217 13.33 -5.05 -3.07
CA PHE A 217 12.06 -5.37 -2.39
C PHE A 217 12.08 -5.08 -0.89
N ASP A 218 13.07 -4.33 -0.40
CA ASP A 218 13.09 -3.81 0.97
C ASP A 218 12.78 -2.30 0.99
N LEU A 219 12.54 -1.77 2.18
CA LEU A 219 12.35 -0.33 2.36
C LEU A 219 13.67 0.42 2.20
N ILE A 220 13.65 1.53 1.48
CA ILE A 220 14.77 2.48 1.40
C ILE A 220 14.25 3.90 1.64
N ASN A 221 15.15 4.82 1.97
CA ASN A 221 14.83 6.24 2.06
C ASN A 221 15.36 6.98 0.83
N PHE A 222 14.66 8.04 0.41
CA PHE A 222 15.15 8.95 -0.63
C PHE A 222 14.92 10.41 -0.23
N GLY A 223 15.67 11.29 -0.92
CA GLY A 223 15.61 12.74 -0.70
C GLY A 223 16.17 13.18 0.67
N SER A 224 16.25 14.50 0.87
CA SER A 224 16.76 15.09 2.11
C SER A 224 15.81 14.92 3.30
N GLN A 225 14.51 14.78 3.06
CA GLN A 225 13.49 14.52 4.09
C GLN A 225 13.42 13.04 4.50
N LYS A 226 14.19 12.16 3.85
CA LYS A 226 14.17 10.71 4.08
C LYS A 226 12.76 10.12 3.91
N VAL A 227 12.09 10.46 2.81
CA VAL A 227 10.81 9.86 2.44
C VAL A 227 11.03 8.36 2.22
N ILE A 228 10.13 7.53 2.73
CA ILE A 228 10.27 6.08 2.65
C ILE A 228 9.76 5.58 1.30
N ASP A 229 10.62 4.98 0.51
CA ASP A 229 10.25 4.27 -0.72
C ASP A 229 9.76 2.87 -0.35
N ILE A 230 8.46 2.63 -0.53
CA ILE A 230 7.86 1.33 -0.34
C ILE A 230 7.83 0.61 -1.70
N PRO A 231 8.46 -0.56 -1.85
CA PRO A 231 8.56 -1.21 -3.15
C PRO A 231 7.24 -1.81 -3.59
N SER A 232 7.01 -1.90 -4.90
CA SER A 232 5.87 -2.61 -5.54
C SER A 232 6.32 -3.97 -6.07
N THR A 233 5.86 -5.06 -5.44
CA THR A 233 6.55 -6.36 -5.54
C THR A 233 5.73 -7.46 -6.20
N LEU A 234 4.39 -7.39 -6.14
CA LEU A 234 3.51 -8.41 -6.70
C LEU A 234 2.39 -7.78 -7.53
N ASN A 235 2.09 -8.42 -8.66
CA ASN A 235 0.89 -8.13 -9.43
C ASN A 235 -0.25 -9.01 -8.89
N GLY A 236 -1.41 -8.45 -8.58
CA GLY A 236 -2.52 -9.24 -8.04
C GLY A 236 -3.09 -10.27 -9.02
N ALA A 237 -2.81 -10.14 -10.32
CA ALA A 237 -3.01 -11.15 -11.36
C ALA A 237 -2.03 -12.33 -11.30
N LEU A 238 -1.14 -12.42 -10.30
CA LEU A 238 -0.07 -13.44 -10.21
C LEU A 238 -0.55 -14.83 -10.61
N PHE A 239 -1.63 -15.34 -10.03
CA PHE A 239 -2.13 -16.69 -10.29
C PHE A 239 -3.14 -16.81 -11.43
N ASN A 240 -3.32 -15.75 -12.22
CA ASN A 240 -4.11 -15.83 -13.43
C ASN A 240 -3.37 -16.63 -14.51
N ASN A 241 -4.12 -17.53 -15.13
CA ASN A 241 -3.65 -18.43 -16.20
C ASN A 241 -4.38 -18.07 -17.49
N THR A 242 -4.19 -16.83 -17.96
CA THR A 242 -4.80 -16.32 -19.19
C THR A 242 -3.93 -16.66 -20.40
N SER A 243 -4.56 -16.85 -21.55
CA SER A 243 -3.92 -16.96 -22.86
C SER A 243 -4.94 -16.70 -23.95
N ALA A 244 -4.58 -15.91 -24.96
CA ALA A 244 -5.40 -15.70 -26.16
C ALA A 244 -5.56 -16.98 -27.00
N ASN A 245 -4.63 -17.94 -26.88
CA ASN A 245 -4.67 -19.20 -27.60
C ASN A 245 -5.44 -20.27 -26.79
N LYS A 246 -6.53 -20.80 -27.36
CA LYS A 246 -7.41 -21.78 -26.70
C LYS A 246 -6.68 -23.05 -26.27
N ILE A 247 -5.75 -23.56 -27.08
CA ILE A 247 -4.97 -24.77 -26.76
C ILE A 247 -4.02 -24.47 -25.58
N LYS A 248 -3.30 -23.35 -25.64
CA LYS A 248 -2.43 -22.92 -24.53
C LYS A 248 -3.23 -22.72 -23.25
N LEU A 249 -4.46 -22.20 -23.33
CA LEU A 249 -5.34 -22.06 -22.17
C LEU A 249 -5.72 -23.42 -21.57
N ILE A 250 -6.06 -24.41 -22.39
CA ILE A 250 -6.37 -25.78 -21.93
C ILE A 250 -5.15 -26.38 -21.24
N VAL A 251 -3.97 -26.28 -21.85
CA VAL A 251 -2.71 -26.77 -21.27
C VAL A 251 -2.40 -26.07 -19.94
N LYS A 252 -2.55 -24.74 -19.87
CA LYS A 252 -2.37 -23.97 -18.63
C LYS A 252 -3.36 -24.37 -17.54
N LYS A 253 -4.61 -24.72 -17.90
CA LYS A 253 -5.61 -25.23 -16.94
C LYS A 253 -5.23 -26.62 -16.43
N ALA A 254 -4.82 -27.53 -17.31
CA ALA A 254 -4.37 -28.88 -16.94
C ALA A 254 -3.13 -28.83 -16.02
N LEU A 255 -2.19 -27.93 -16.29
CA LEU A 255 -0.97 -27.73 -15.51
C LEU A 255 -1.11 -26.66 -14.41
N SER A 256 -2.33 -26.29 -14.02
CA SER A 256 -2.59 -25.17 -13.12
C SER A 256 -1.88 -25.29 -11.77
N PHE A 257 -1.75 -26.50 -11.23
CA PHE A 257 -0.99 -26.78 -10.01
C PHE A 257 0.51 -26.53 -10.16
N TYR A 258 1.09 -26.90 -11.30
CA TYR A 258 2.50 -26.64 -11.61
C TYR A 258 2.76 -25.13 -11.73
N PHE A 259 1.90 -24.42 -12.48
CA PHE A 259 2.01 -22.95 -12.59
C PHE A 259 1.80 -22.26 -11.25
N PHE A 260 0.87 -22.74 -10.43
CA PHE A 260 0.72 -22.26 -9.06
C PHE A 260 2.02 -22.43 -8.27
N LYS A 261 2.60 -23.63 -8.22
CA LYS A 261 3.87 -23.89 -7.52
C LYS A 261 5.00 -23.00 -8.03
N LYS A 262 5.11 -22.80 -9.35
CA LYS A 262 6.16 -21.96 -9.94
C LYS A 262 6.00 -20.50 -9.51
N LYS A 263 4.81 -19.92 -9.69
CA LYS A 263 4.54 -18.50 -9.39
C LYS A 263 4.51 -18.22 -7.88
N LYS A 264 4.10 -19.19 -7.07
CA LYS A 264 4.15 -19.13 -5.60
C LYS A 264 5.56 -18.88 -5.07
N ARG A 265 6.61 -19.32 -5.79
CA ARG A 265 8.00 -19.07 -5.40
C ARG A 265 8.32 -17.58 -5.28
N GLU A 266 7.61 -16.73 -5.99
CA GLU A 266 7.76 -15.27 -5.88
C GLU A 266 7.34 -14.79 -4.49
N ILE A 267 6.20 -15.30 -3.97
CA ILE A 267 5.76 -15.02 -2.61
C ILE A 267 6.69 -15.68 -1.58
N ASP A 268 7.12 -16.92 -1.82
CA ASP A 268 8.03 -17.63 -0.92
C ASP A 268 9.35 -16.87 -0.76
N PHE A 269 9.92 -16.36 -1.86
CA PHE A 269 11.14 -15.56 -1.83
C PHE A 269 10.99 -14.32 -0.92
N LEU A 270 9.87 -13.59 -1.03
CA LEU A 270 9.62 -12.43 -0.18
C LEU A 270 9.49 -12.82 1.30
N LEU A 271 8.78 -13.91 1.60
CA LEU A 271 8.60 -14.42 2.96
C LEU A 271 9.91 -14.92 3.59
N ASP A 272 10.71 -15.67 2.84
CA ASP A 272 11.95 -16.28 3.31
C ASP A 272 13.02 -15.22 3.60
N ASN A 273 13.02 -14.12 2.86
CA ASN A 273 13.97 -13.02 3.00
C ASN A 273 13.44 -11.83 3.81
N LYS A 274 12.23 -11.96 4.37
CA LYS A 274 11.56 -10.91 5.14
C LYS A 274 11.43 -9.57 4.40
N LEU A 275 11.02 -9.63 3.14
CA LEU A 275 10.85 -8.50 2.24
C LEU A 275 9.38 -8.08 2.17
N VAL A 276 9.12 -6.87 1.67
CA VAL A 276 7.77 -6.30 1.57
C VAL A 276 6.95 -7.07 0.55
N ILE A 277 5.69 -7.38 0.87
CA ILE A 277 4.72 -7.97 -0.04
C ILE A 277 3.66 -6.91 -0.34
N SER A 278 3.70 -6.32 -1.52
CA SER A 278 2.83 -5.23 -1.96
C SER A 278 2.13 -5.64 -3.25
N ILE A 279 0.82 -5.84 -3.16
CA ILE A 279 0.01 -6.47 -4.20
C ILE A 279 -0.74 -5.38 -4.96
N GLN A 280 -0.38 -5.17 -6.23
CA GLN A 280 -0.93 -4.12 -7.09
C GLN A 280 -2.21 -4.57 -7.82
N GLU A 281 -3.23 -3.71 -7.79
CA GLU A 281 -4.50 -3.80 -8.52
C GLU A 281 -5.00 -2.41 -8.96
N HIS A 282 -6.01 -2.36 -9.82
CA HIS A 282 -6.85 -1.17 -10.02
C HIS A 282 -8.26 -1.45 -9.54
N ILE A 283 -8.96 -0.41 -9.08
CA ILE A 283 -10.34 -0.55 -8.56
C ILE A 283 -11.32 -1.01 -9.64
N SER A 284 -11.05 -0.70 -10.91
CA SER A 284 -11.98 -0.90 -12.02
C SER A 284 -11.27 -1.26 -13.33
N PRO A 285 -11.85 -2.14 -14.16
CA PRO A 285 -11.35 -2.44 -15.50
C PRO A 285 -11.70 -1.38 -16.54
N ALA A 286 -12.73 -0.56 -16.33
CA ALA A 286 -13.35 0.18 -17.43
C ALA A 286 -12.56 1.43 -17.86
N ARG A 287 -12.13 1.49 -19.12
CA ARG A 287 -11.48 2.68 -19.68
C ARG A 287 -12.33 3.32 -20.76
N ASN A 288 -12.32 4.64 -20.85
CA ASN A 288 -13.08 5.36 -21.88
C ASN A 288 -12.45 5.24 -23.29
N ASP A 289 -11.45 4.40 -23.52
CA ASP A 289 -10.98 3.99 -24.85
C ASP A 289 -11.47 2.58 -25.25
N GLY A 290 -12.33 1.97 -24.43
CA GLY A 290 -12.88 0.62 -24.65
C GLY A 290 -11.92 -0.51 -24.31
N LYS A 291 -10.69 -0.20 -23.86
CA LYS A 291 -9.74 -1.21 -23.38
C LYS A 291 -10.00 -1.55 -21.90
N THR A 292 -9.41 -2.65 -21.46
CA THR A 292 -9.44 -3.08 -20.06
C THR A 292 -8.20 -2.55 -19.33
N GLN A 293 -8.38 -1.92 -18.18
CA GLN A 293 -7.30 -1.62 -17.26
C GLN A 293 -6.90 -2.90 -16.53
N THR A 294 -5.62 -3.27 -16.61
CA THR A 294 -5.07 -4.46 -15.95
C THR A 294 -3.82 -4.09 -15.16
N PRO A 295 -3.57 -4.66 -13.98
CA PRO A 295 -4.46 -5.58 -13.24
C PRO A 295 -5.72 -4.87 -12.70
N ASN A 296 -6.79 -5.62 -12.39
CA ASN A 296 -7.98 -5.07 -11.73
C ASN A 296 -8.71 -6.10 -10.86
N ILE A 297 -9.38 -5.63 -9.80
CA ILE A 297 -10.02 -6.50 -8.80
C ILE A 297 -11.10 -7.44 -9.37
N PHE A 298 -11.69 -7.12 -10.53
CA PHE A 298 -12.75 -7.93 -11.14
C PHE A 298 -12.16 -9.16 -11.83
N ASP A 299 -11.22 -8.93 -12.73
CA ASP A 299 -10.54 -9.99 -13.51
C ASP A 299 -9.61 -10.82 -12.62
N ASP A 300 -8.98 -10.17 -11.63
CA ASP A 300 -7.98 -10.78 -10.78
C ASP A 300 -8.56 -11.37 -9.48
N ARG A 301 -9.88 -11.28 -9.26
CA ARG A 301 -10.59 -11.81 -8.07
C ARG A 301 -10.11 -13.20 -7.64
N LYS A 302 -10.04 -14.14 -8.59
CA LYS A 302 -9.63 -15.53 -8.29
C LYS A 302 -8.16 -15.64 -7.91
N SER A 303 -7.30 -14.80 -8.49
CA SER A 303 -5.90 -14.72 -8.14
C SER A 303 -5.71 -14.10 -6.76
N LEU A 304 -6.37 -12.97 -6.47
CA LEU A 304 -6.37 -12.33 -5.16
C LEU A 304 -6.82 -13.26 -4.04
N ILE A 305 -7.94 -13.97 -4.22
CA ILE A 305 -8.42 -14.98 -3.26
C ILE A 305 -7.37 -16.07 -3.01
N LYS A 306 -6.60 -16.47 -4.04
CA LYS A 306 -5.51 -17.46 -3.88
C LYS A 306 -4.30 -16.87 -3.14
N ILE A 307 -3.92 -15.63 -3.43
CA ILE A 307 -2.85 -14.92 -2.73
C ILE A 307 -3.19 -14.84 -1.24
N PHE A 308 -4.36 -14.31 -0.88
CA PHE A 308 -4.75 -14.17 0.52
C PHE A 308 -4.95 -15.52 1.23
N ASN A 309 -5.52 -16.53 0.56
CA ASN A 309 -5.57 -17.88 1.14
C ASN A 309 -4.20 -18.50 1.36
N TYR A 310 -3.21 -18.15 0.54
CA TYR A 310 -1.85 -18.63 0.73
C TYR A 310 -1.18 -17.93 1.93
N LEU A 311 -1.33 -16.61 2.02
CA LEU A 311 -0.73 -15.78 3.08
C LEU A 311 -1.38 -15.97 4.45
N LYS A 312 -2.67 -16.33 4.54
CA LYS A 312 -3.38 -16.47 5.83
C LYS A 312 -2.74 -17.45 6.82
N ASN A 313 -2.02 -18.46 6.30
CA ASN A 313 -1.36 -19.48 7.11
C ASN A 313 0.13 -19.15 7.37
N LYS A 314 0.57 -17.93 7.03
CA LYS A 314 1.94 -17.45 7.20
C LYS A 314 1.97 -16.43 8.34
N ASN A 315 3.15 -16.26 8.94
CA ASN A 315 3.35 -15.19 9.92
C ASN A 315 3.59 -13.89 9.17
N VAL A 316 2.53 -13.19 8.78
CA VAL A 316 2.59 -11.93 8.05
C VAL A 316 1.87 -10.81 8.80
N TRP A 317 2.30 -9.59 8.59
CA TRP A 317 1.66 -8.40 9.15
C TRP A 317 0.92 -7.65 8.04
N TYR A 318 -0.42 -7.70 8.06
CA TYR A 318 -1.23 -6.87 7.15
C TYR A 318 -1.26 -5.45 7.69
N CYS A 319 -0.84 -4.49 6.86
CA CYS A 319 -0.67 -3.10 7.24
C CYS A 319 -1.02 -2.18 6.09
N THR A 320 -1.31 -0.93 6.42
CA THR A 320 -1.34 0.12 5.42
C THR A 320 0.06 0.69 5.16
N GLY A 321 0.21 1.51 4.11
CA GLY A 321 1.46 2.23 3.80
C GLY A 321 1.96 3.06 4.97
N THR A 322 1.07 3.84 5.61
CA THR A 322 1.42 4.64 6.78
C THR A 322 1.84 3.78 7.97
N GLU A 323 1.11 2.70 8.29
CA GLU A 323 1.48 1.83 9.41
C GLU A 323 2.86 1.20 9.22
N LEU A 324 3.20 0.78 8.00
CA LEU A 324 4.52 0.26 7.67
C LEU A 324 5.60 1.34 7.81
N ALA A 325 5.35 2.52 7.27
CA ALA A 325 6.26 3.64 7.27
C ALA A 325 6.58 4.13 8.71
N GLU A 326 5.56 4.32 9.53
CA GLU A 326 5.74 4.78 10.91
C GLU A 326 6.44 3.71 11.78
N TYR A 327 6.15 2.41 11.58
CA TYR A 327 6.88 1.33 12.26
C TYR A 327 8.36 1.32 11.85
N TYR A 328 8.65 1.51 10.57
CA TYR A 328 10.02 1.59 10.07
C TYR A 328 10.78 2.76 10.71
N ILE A 329 10.18 3.97 10.74
CA ILE A 329 10.79 5.14 11.38
C ILE A 329 11.04 4.90 12.86
N LEU A 330 10.05 4.37 13.57
CA LEU A 330 10.19 4.07 14.98
C LEU A 330 11.33 3.07 15.22
N ARG A 331 11.38 2.00 14.44
CA ARG A 331 12.44 0.99 14.56
C ARG A 331 13.84 1.56 14.32
N GLU A 332 14.00 2.44 13.34
CA GLU A 332 15.29 3.03 12.98
C GLU A 332 15.75 4.15 13.95
N SER A 333 14.84 4.70 14.76
CA SER A 333 15.12 5.80 15.71
C SER A 333 15.14 5.36 17.18
N LEU A 334 14.90 4.07 17.44
CA LEU A 334 14.75 3.53 18.79
C LEU A 334 15.97 2.71 19.19
N ASN A 335 16.59 3.10 20.31
CA ASN A 335 17.63 2.31 20.95
C ASN A 335 17.09 1.70 22.26
N ILE A 336 17.59 0.52 22.60
CA ILE A 336 17.24 -0.17 23.86
C ILE A 336 18.47 -0.17 24.75
N LYS A 337 18.35 0.44 25.92
CA LYS A 337 19.38 0.43 26.94
C LYS A 337 18.99 -0.54 28.05
N ILE A 338 19.80 -1.57 28.23
CA ILE A 338 19.66 -2.51 29.34
C ILE A 338 20.19 -1.82 30.60
N ILE A 339 19.34 -1.71 31.62
CA ILE A 339 19.70 -1.08 32.90
C ILE A 339 20.32 -2.14 33.83
N ASP A 340 19.67 -3.29 33.96
CA ASP A 340 20.14 -4.43 34.73
C ASP A 340 19.56 -5.74 34.18
N LYS A 341 19.64 -6.83 34.94
CA LYS A 341 19.10 -8.14 34.52
C LYS A 341 17.56 -8.20 34.48
N PHE A 342 16.88 -7.26 35.13
CA PHE A 342 15.43 -7.21 35.29
C PHE A 342 14.79 -6.03 34.55
N SER A 343 15.56 -5.11 33.97
CA SER A 343 14.99 -3.88 33.43
C SER A 343 15.74 -3.28 32.24
N PHE A 344 14.99 -2.50 31.46
CA PHE A 344 15.49 -1.76 30.31
C PHE A 344 14.72 -0.45 30.14
N GLU A 345 15.27 0.45 29.34
CA GLU A 345 14.62 1.67 28.90
C GLU A 345 14.76 1.86 27.39
N PHE A 346 13.83 2.61 26.81
CA PHE A 346 13.96 3.10 25.44
C PHE A 346 14.66 4.44 25.42
N GLU A 347 15.71 4.53 24.61
CA GLU A 347 16.30 5.79 24.21
C GLU A 347 15.65 6.21 22.89
N LEU A 348 14.72 7.15 22.99
CA LEU A 348 13.97 7.69 21.85
C LEU A 348 14.74 8.86 21.26
N GLU A 349 15.28 8.68 20.06
CA GLU A 349 15.76 9.80 19.27
C GLU A 349 14.59 10.60 18.70
N LYS A 350 14.82 11.88 18.43
CA LYS A 350 13.82 12.70 17.74
C LYS A 350 13.64 12.13 16.33
N THR A 351 12.44 11.66 16.02
CA THR A 351 12.07 11.19 14.68
C THR A 351 12.05 12.37 13.70
N SER A 352 12.37 12.10 12.43
CA SER A 352 12.26 13.12 11.36
C SER A 352 10.81 13.48 11.03
N HIS A 353 9.86 12.62 11.42
CA HIS A 353 8.42 12.79 11.19
C HIS A 353 7.65 12.57 12.49
N ASP A 354 6.52 13.25 12.63
CA ASP A 354 5.55 12.94 13.68
C ASP A 354 4.89 11.60 13.39
N ILE A 355 5.14 10.61 14.25
CA ILE A 355 4.55 9.25 14.16
C ILE A 355 3.45 9.07 15.20
N SER A 356 2.40 8.31 14.87
CA SER A 356 1.17 8.28 15.66
C SER A 356 1.07 7.04 16.55
N GLY A 357 1.56 7.12 17.79
CA GLY A 357 1.27 6.11 18.83
C GLY A 357 1.63 4.67 18.43
N VAL A 358 2.72 4.50 17.68
CA VAL A 358 3.09 3.22 17.06
C VAL A 358 3.74 2.28 18.07
N GLU A 359 3.29 1.04 18.08
CA GLU A 359 3.89 -0.02 18.90
C GLU A 359 5.09 -0.65 18.21
N ILE A 360 6.12 -0.96 19.00
CA ILE A 360 7.30 -1.71 18.55
C ILE A 360 7.20 -3.16 19.02
N SER A 361 7.73 -4.09 18.22
CA SER A 361 7.82 -5.50 18.61
C SER A 361 9.24 -5.88 18.97
N LEU A 362 9.43 -6.54 20.10
CA LEU A 362 10.72 -6.99 20.60
C LEU A 362 10.78 -8.52 20.63
N ILE A 363 11.94 -9.08 20.27
CA ILE A 363 12.31 -10.45 20.58
C ILE A 363 13.01 -10.43 21.94
N VAL A 364 12.50 -11.23 22.87
CA VAL A 364 13.00 -11.33 24.24
C VAL A 364 13.42 -12.77 24.57
N PRO A 365 14.31 -12.99 25.55
CA PRO A 365 14.63 -14.33 26.02
C PRO A 365 13.40 -15.16 26.42
N SER A 366 13.42 -16.48 26.17
CA SER A 366 12.31 -17.38 26.48
C SER A 366 11.99 -17.51 27.96
N ALA A 367 12.92 -17.11 28.84
CA ALA A 367 12.71 -17.06 30.27
C ALA A 367 11.78 -15.91 30.69
N ILE A 368 11.52 -14.92 29.83
CA ILE A 368 10.65 -13.78 30.15
C ILE A 368 9.20 -14.15 29.82
N LYS A 369 8.35 -14.08 30.84
CA LYS A 369 6.90 -14.30 30.79
C LYS A 369 6.14 -13.04 30.40
N SER A 370 6.52 -11.90 30.93
CA SER A 370 5.85 -10.61 30.68
C SER A 370 6.81 -9.43 30.86
N ILE A 371 6.37 -8.27 30.38
CA ILE A 371 7.02 -6.99 30.61
C ILE A 371 6.00 -6.06 31.28
N THR A 372 6.39 -5.46 32.39
CA THR A 372 5.65 -4.37 33.02
C THR A 372 6.13 -3.04 32.44
N THR A 373 5.21 -2.23 31.88
CA THR A 373 5.51 -0.91 31.32
C THR A 373 5.73 0.16 32.40
N PRO A 374 6.28 1.34 32.05
CA PRO A 374 6.37 2.47 32.98
C PRO A 374 5.02 2.93 33.57
N SER A 375 3.92 2.62 32.88
CA SER A 375 2.55 2.87 33.35
C SER A 375 1.96 1.73 34.18
N ASN A 376 2.78 0.78 34.64
CA ASN A 376 2.38 -0.43 35.39
C ASN A 376 1.41 -1.35 34.63
N LYS A 377 1.41 -1.30 33.29
CA LYS A 377 0.66 -2.26 32.47
C LYS A 377 1.52 -3.48 32.21
N GLU A 378 1.02 -4.66 32.54
CA GLU A 378 1.66 -5.92 32.19
C GLU A 378 1.35 -6.29 30.74
N ILE A 379 2.38 -6.69 29.98
CA ILE A 379 2.26 -7.17 28.60
C ILE A 379 2.88 -8.56 28.52
N ILE A 380 2.06 -9.55 28.23
CA ILE A 380 2.45 -10.96 28.18
C ILE A 380 3.29 -11.24 26.93
N THR A 381 4.37 -11.99 27.08
CA THR A 381 5.17 -12.46 25.94
C THR A 381 4.46 -13.63 25.26
N HIS A 382 4.44 -13.62 23.93
CA HIS A 382 3.90 -14.73 23.14
C HIS A 382 4.97 -15.22 22.15
N LYS A 383 5.39 -16.48 22.31
CA LYS A 383 6.49 -17.08 21.52
C LYS A 383 7.74 -16.19 21.51
N ASN A 384 8.13 -15.68 22.67
CA ASN A 384 9.30 -14.81 22.85
C ASN A 384 9.19 -13.44 22.17
N VAL A 385 7.99 -13.04 21.75
CA VAL A 385 7.71 -11.74 21.14
C VAL A 385 6.78 -10.96 22.04
N VAL A 386 7.05 -9.67 22.18
CA VAL A 386 6.20 -8.72 22.89
C VAL A 386 6.03 -7.47 22.03
N THR A 387 4.81 -6.95 21.97
CA THR A 387 4.50 -5.73 21.22
C THR A 387 3.98 -4.69 22.19
N LEU A 388 4.61 -3.51 22.21
CA LEU A 388 4.33 -2.49 23.20
C LEU A 388 4.61 -1.09 22.68
N LEU A 389 3.97 -0.08 23.28
CA LEU A 389 4.22 1.32 22.97
C LEU A 389 5.52 1.77 23.65
N PRO A 390 6.52 2.30 22.91
CA PRO A 390 7.72 2.83 23.52
C PRO A 390 7.46 4.21 24.13
N THR A 391 7.20 4.22 25.43
CA THR A 391 7.14 5.43 26.26
C THR A 391 8.41 5.60 27.09
N LYS A 392 8.70 6.84 27.49
CA LYS A 392 9.78 7.16 28.44
C LYS A 392 9.56 6.46 29.79
N GLY A 393 10.63 5.91 30.36
CA GLY A 393 10.64 5.26 31.66
C GLY A 393 11.23 3.84 31.62
N ILE A 394 11.26 3.21 32.79
CA ILE A 394 11.84 1.88 32.98
C ILE A 394 10.76 0.81 32.75
N TYR A 395 11.10 -0.18 31.93
CA TYR A 395 10.34 -1.40 31.72
C TYR A 395 10.99 -2.52 32.51
N TYR A 396 10.18 -3.41 33.07
CA TYR A 396 10.67 -4.50 33.91
C TYR A 396 10.27 -5.85 33.34
N PHE A 397 11.20 -6.80 33.32
CA PHE A 397 10.97 -8.18 32.97
C PHE A 397 10.39 -8.96 34.14
N ASP A 398 9.45 -9.83 33.82
CA ASP A 398 8.92 -10.84 34.71
C ASP A 398 9.26 -12.22 34.17
N PHE A 399 9.91 -13.06 34.97
CA PHE A 399 10.49 -14.34 34.54
C PHE A 399 9.56 -15.52 34.84
N TYR A 400 9.74 -16.61 34.10
CA TYR A 400 9.18 -17.90 34.46
C TYR A 400 9.96 -18.47 35.66
N GLY A 401 9.30 -18.59 36.82
CA GLY A 401 9.89 -19.04 38.09
C GLY A 401 10.13 -17.89 39.07
N ASN A 402 10.14 -18.18 40.38
CA ASN A 402 10.22 -17.20 41.48
C ASN A 402 11.61 -16.52 41.61
N GLU A 403 12.18 -16.01 40.53
CA GLU A 403 13.24 -15.01 40.67
C GLU A 403 12.57 -13.70 41.09
N LYS A 404 12.49 -13.48 42.42
CA LYS A 404 11.94 -12.24 42.97
C LYS A 404 12.92 -11.09 42.73
N ARG A 405 12.35 -9.91 42.45
CA ARG A 405 13.03 -8.63 42.56
C ARG A 405 13.26 -8.39 44.06
N ASP A 406 14.52 -8.39 44.50
CA ASP A 406 14.88 -8.02 45.87
C ASP A 406 14.82 -6.50 46.05
#